data_AF-A0A2D5KBB3-F1
#
_entry.id   AF-A0A2D5KBB3-F1
#
_cell.length_a   1.000
_cell.length_b   1.000
_cell.length_c   1.000
_cell.angle_alpha   90.00
_cell.angle_beta   90.00
_cell.angle_gamma   90.00
#
_symmetry.space_group_name_H-M   'P 1'
#
loop_
_entity.id
_entity.type
_entity.pdbx_description
1 polymer ?
#
loop_
_entity_poly.entity_id
_entity_poly.type
_entity_poly.pdbx_seq_one_letter_code
_entity_poly.pdbx_strand_id
1 'polypeptide(L)'
;MKRQLFLDPFLMIKNQLVVVAVSLFVFFACDSAREEATTKLNATVSIKGTQLVIINKDSFDYANTQLKINDNYVLKGFTFESGKSYRVGMRQFEDDEGDRYDVMEKPQSLSIWCDLKDSKKGAYHAEW
;
A
#
# COMPACT_ATOMS: atom_id res chain seq x y z
N MET A 1 -39.34 -63.18 -27.05
CA MET A 1 -38.01 -63.08 -26.41
C MET A 1 -37.18 -62.04 -27.17
N LYS A 2 -37.08 -60.80 -26.65
CA LYS A 2 -36.18 -59.73 -27.15
C LYS A 2 -35.64 -58.98 -25.93
N ARG A 3 -34.31 -58.95 -25.80
CA ARG A 3 -33.59 -58.28 -24.70
C ARG A 3 -33.61 -56.78 -24.96
N GLN A 4 -34.01 -55.99 -23.96
CA GLN A 4 -33.95 -54.53 -23.98
C GLN A 4 -32.62 -54.13 -23.33
N LEU A 5 -31.73 -53.55 -24.13
CA LEU A 5 -30.45 -53.01 -23.68
C LEU A 5 -30.71 -51.76 -22.83
N PHE A 6 -30.35 -51.84 -21.55
CA PHE A 6 -30.21 -50.69 -20.66
C PHE A 6 -29.08 -49.82 -21.21
N LEU A 7 -29.38 -48.57 -21.56
CA LEU A 7 -28.36 -47.54 -21.78
C LEU A 7 -28.19 -46.81 -20.45
N ASP A 8 -27.02 -46.97 -19.83
CA ASP A 8 -26.68 -46.31 -18.57
C ASP A 8 -26.67 -44.78 -18.76
N PRO A 9 -27.34 -44.00 -17.88
CA PRO A 9 -27.40 -42.53 -17.99
C PRO A 9 -26.08 -41.82 -17.64
N PHE A 10 -24.99 -42.56 -17.38
CA PHE A 10 -23.74 -42.01 -16.86
C PHE A 10 -22.77 -41.48 -17.93
N LEU A 11 -23.10 -41.59 -19.22
CA LEU A 11 -22.21 -41.24 -20.34
C LEU A 11 -22.53 -39.90 -21.02
N MET A 12 -23.33 -39.02 -20.40
CA MET A 12 -23.66 -37.70 -20.96
C MET A 12 -23.26 -36.50 -20.08
N ILE A 13 -22.44 -36.71 -19.04
CA ILE A 13 -22.05 -35.62 -18.11
C ILE A 13 -20.62 -35.09 -18.35
N LYS A 14 -19.80 -35.78 -19.17
CA LYS A 14 -18.36 -35.43 -19.28
C LYS A 14 -18.02 -34.21 -20.16
N ASN A 15 -18.95 -33.68 -20.95
CA ASN A 15 -18.63 -32.62 -21.94
C ASN A 15 -19.26 -31.23 -21.69
N GLN A 16 -19.96 -31.03 -20.57
CA GLN A 16 -20.52 -29.72 -20.20
C GLN A 16 -19.74 -29.03 -19.06
N LEU A 17 -18.84 -29.74 -18.37
CA LEU A 17 -18.13 -29.19 -17.21
C LEU A 17 -16.89 -28.35 -17.56
N VAL A 18 -16.33 -28.50 -18.77
CA VAL A 18 -15.08 -27.82 -19.16
C VAL A 18 -15.32 -26.37 -19.60
N VAL A 19 -16.48 -26.07 -20.21
CA VAL A 19 -16.74 -24.73 -20.78
C VAL A 19 -17.02 -23.69 -19.69
N VAL A 20 -17.63 -24.09 -18.56
CA VAL A 20 -17.94 -23.18 -17.44
C VAL A 20 -16.67 -22.76 -16.68
N ALA A 21 -15.69 -23.67 -16.52
CA ALA A 21 -14.46 -23.38 -15.80
C ALA A 21 -13.55 -22.37 -16.53
N VAL A 22 -13.52 -22.40 -17.87
CA VAL A 22 -12.74 -21.45 -18.67
C VAL A 22 -13.39 -20.06 -18.69
N SER A 23 -14.73 -19.97 -18.71
CA SER A 23 -15.43 -18.68 -18.65
C SER A 23 -15.33 -17.99 -17.28
N LEU A 24 -15.15 -18.75 -16.19
CA LEU A 24 -15.00 -18.19 -14.85
C LEU A 24 -13.56 -17.70 -14.56
N PHE A 25 -12.55 -18.25 -15.27
CA PHE A 25 -11.15 -17.86 -15.10
C PHE A 25 -10.82 -16.50 -15.74
N VAL A 26 -11.60 -16.05 -16.73
CA VAL A 26 -11.40 -14.74 -17.38
C VAL A 26 -11.88 -13.57 -16.51
N PHE A 27 -12.70 -13.83 -15.49
CA PHE A 27 -13.21 -12.80 -14.57
C PHE A 27 -12.36 -12.62 -13.30
N PHE A 28 -11.46 -13.55 -12.98
CA PHE A 28 -10.54 -13.38 -11.87
C PHE A 28 -9.31 -12.59 -12.32
N ALA A 29 -9.45 -11.28 -12.13
CA ALA A 29 -8.38 -10.37 -11.77
C ALA A 29 -7.31 -10.13 -12.85
N CYS A 30 -7.72 -9.42 -13.90
CA CYS A 30 -6.84 -8.40 -14.45
C CYS A 30 -6.81 -7.23 -13.43
N ASP A 31 -6.07 -7.41 -12.34
CA ASP A 31 -5.65 -6.28 -11.50
C ASP A 31 -4.35 -5.74 -12.11
N SER A 32 -4.49 -5.18 -13.32
CA SER A 32 -3.43 -4.33 -13.86
C SER A 32 -3.48 -3.06 -13.02
N ALA A 33 -2.84 -3.08 -11.86
CA ALA A 33 -2.44 -1.89 -11.14
C ALA A 33 -1.67 -1.03 -12.15
N ARG A 34 -2.39 -0.08 -12.76
CA ARG A 34 -1.79 0.99 -13.52
C ARG A 34 -0.92 1.70 -12.51
N GLU A 35 0.39 1.42 -12.52
CA GLU A 35 1.35 2.13 -11.67
C GLU A 35 1.19 3.61 -12.00
N GLU A 36 0.41 4.32 -11.19
CA GLU A 36 0.38 5.77 -11.26
C GLU A 36 1.79 6.22 -10.96
N ALA A 37 2.44 6.81 -11.96
CA ALA A 37 3.82 7.24 -11.86
C ALA A 37 3.97 8.13 -10.63
N THR A 38 4.60 7.59 -9.59
CA THR A 38 4.73 8.26 -8.30
C THR A 38 5.87 9.26 -8.39
N THR A 39 5.60 10.52 -8.05
CA THR A 39 6.61 11.57 -8.05
C THR A 39 7.55 11.37 -6.87
N LYS A 40 8.86 11.26 -7.15
CA LYS A 40 9.87 11.22 -6.10
C LYS A 40 9.94 12.59 -5.41
N LEU A 41 9.71 12.60 -4.09
CA LEU A 41 9.77 13.82 -3.29
C LEU A 41 11.20 14.15 -2.88
N ASN A 42 11.47 15.43 -2.67
CA ASN A 42 12.70 15.94 -2.10
C ASN A 42 12.46 16.32 -0.64
N ALA A 43 12.76 15.40 0.27
CA ALA A 43 12.70 15.64 1.70
C ALA A 43 14.05 15.39 2.37
N THR A 44 14.25 16.00 3.54
CA THR A 44 15.33 15.63 4.46
C THR A 44 14.71 15.17 5.76
N VAL A 45 15.17 14.03 6.27
CA VAL A 45 14.70 13.44 7.52
C VAL A 45 15.89 13.20 8.43
N SER A 46 15.76 13.57 9.70
CA SER A 46 16.77 13.31 10.73
C SER A 46 16.13 12.93 12.05
N ILE A 47 16.80 12.07 12.80
CA ILE A 47 16.35 11.66 14.14
C ILE A 47 16.99 12.60 15.17
N LYS A 48 16.18 13.22 16.04
CA LYS A 48 16.62 14.07 17.14
C LYS A 48 15.95 13.63 18.44
N GLY A 49 16.67 12.85 19.24
CA GLY A 49 16.10 12.23 20.44
C GLY A 49 14.92 11.33 20.07
N THR A 50 13.75 11.58 20.66
CA THR A 50 12.52 10.80 20.42
C THR A 50 11.65 11.35 19.28
N GLN A 51 12.21 12.25 18.45
CA GLN A 51 11.49 12.96 17.39
C GLN A 51 12.15 12.74 16.02
N LEU A 52 11.33 12.65 15.00
CA LEU A 52 11.72 12.82 13.61
C LEU A 52 11.61 14.31 13.23
N VAL A 53 12.66 14.84 12.62
CA VAL A 53 12.65 16.18 12.01
C VAL A 53 12.60 16.01 10.50
N ILE A 54 11.48 16.40 9.92
CA ILE A 54 11.18 16.28 8.48
C ILE A 54 11.18 17.68 7.88
N ILE A 55 11.84 17.86 6.73
CA ILE A 55 11.88 19.11 5.98
C ILE A 55 11.44 18.82 4.55
N ASN A 56 10.37 19.48 4.11
CA ASN A 56 9.97 19.51 2.71
C ASN A 56 10.89 20.48 1.95
N LYS A 57 11.67 19.98 0.98
CA LYS A 57 12.57 20.79 0.14
C LYS A 57 12.04 21.01 -1.28
N ASP A 58 10.87 20.48 -1.60
CA ASP A 58 10.18 20.79 -2.84
C ASP A 58 9.53 22.18 -2.76
N SER A 59 9.10 22.70 -3.92
CA SER A 59 8.38 23.97 -4.08
C SER A 59 6.86 23.84 -3.95
N PHE A 60 6.38 22.67 -3.53
CA PHE A 60 4.97 22.34 -3.38
C PHE A 60 4.72 21.60 -2.07
N ASP A 61 3.50 21.71 -1.57
CA ASP A 61 3.09 21.09 -0.31
C ASP A 61 2.83 19.58 -0.50
N TYR A 62 3.11 18.80 0.54
CA TYR A 62 2.70 17.41 0.62
C TYR A 62 1.39 17.34 1.39
N ALA A 63 0.27 17.05 0.71
CA ALA A 63 -1.04 16.96 1.35
C ALA A 63 -1.36 15.51 1.77
N ASN A 64 -2.22 15.36 2.78
CA ASN A 64 -2.71 14.04 3.24
C ASN A 64 -1.60 13.02 3.48
N THR A 65 -0.50 13.44 4.12
CA THR A 65 0.68 12.59 4.22
C THR A 65 0.41 11.35 5.06
N GLN A 66 0.93 10.21 4.63
CA GLN A 66 1.09 9.00 5.41
C GLN A 66 2.59 8.75 5.62
N LEU A 67 2.99 8.73 6.89
CA LEU A 67 4.34 8.41 7.33
C LEU A 67 4.37 6.97 7.83
N LYS A 68 5.44 6.23 7.53
CA LYS A 68 5.66 4.89 8.05
C LYS A 68 7.07 4.73 8.59
N ILE A 69 7.21 4.29 9.85
CA ILE A 69 8.48 3.86 10.44
C ILE A 69 8.57 2.34 10.30
N ASN A 70 9.70 1.84 9.77
CA ASN A 70 9.97 0.40 9.60
C ASN A 70 8.81 -0.35 8.90
N ASP A 71 8.11 0.35 7.99
CA ASP A 71 6.91 -0.07 7.24
C ASP A 71 5.65 -0.45 8.03
N ASN A 72 5.77 -0.67 9.34
CA ASN A 72 4.73 -1.20 10.22
C ASN A 72 4.01 -0.12 11.02
N TYR A 73 4.72 0.90 11.48
CA TYR A 73 4.15 1.93 12.35
C TYR A 73 3.74 3.13 11.52
N VAL A 74 2.47 3.50 11.56
CA VAL A 74 1.87 4.46 10.63
C VAL A 74 1.39 5.72 11.35
N LEU A 75 1.53 6.86 10.70
CA LEU A 75 0.98 8.13 11.15
C LEU A 75 0.44 8.92 9.94
N LYS A 76 -0.81 9.37 9.98
CA LYS A 76 -1.53 9.93 8.81
C LYS A 76 -2.12 11.31 9.06
N GLY A 77 -2.40 12.05 7.98
CA GLY A 77 -3.28 13.23 8.01
C GLY A 77 -2.57 14.57 8.19
N PHE A 78 -1.27 14.64 7.92
CA PHE A 78 -0.51 15.89 8.01
C PHE A 78 -0.40 16.54 6.63
N THR A 79 -0.24 17.87 6.64
CA THR A 79 0.20 18.63 5.47
C THR A 79 1.59 19.18 5.77
N PHE A 80 2.56 18.87 4.92
CA PHE A 80 3.90 19.43 5.00
C PHE A 80 4.08 20.52 3.96
N GLU A 81 3.99 21.77 4.42
CA GLU A 81 4.18 22.95 3.59
C GLU A 81 5.61 23.02 3.02
N SER A 82 5.69 23.49 1.78
CA SER A 82 6.94 23.74 1.06
C SER A 82 7.93 24.55 1.90
N GLY A 83 9.17 24.03 2.03
CA GLY A 83 10.26 24.71 2.74
C GLY A 83 10.16 24.72 4.27
N LYS A 84 9.13 24.13 4.88
CA LYS A 84 8.95 24.09 6.34
C LYS A 84 9.61 22.87 6.98
N SER A 85 9.92 23.01 8.26
CA SER A 85 10.41 21.93 9.11
C SER A 85 9.36 21.51 10.13
N TYR A 86 9.12 20.21 10.21
CA TYR A 86 8.17 19.58 11.10
C TYR A 86 8.90 18.66 12.09
N ARG A 87 8.44 18.67 13.33
CA ARG A 87 8.91 17.75 14.38
C ARG A 87 7.77 16.81 14.73
N VAL A 88 7.99 15.52 14.50
CA VAL A 88 7.01 14.48 14.76
C VAL A 88 7.56 13.57 15.84
N GLY A 89 6.88 13.49 16.98
CA GLY A 89 7.23 12.54 18.04
C GLY A 89 6.96 11.10 17.59
N MET A 90 7.93 10.20 17.79
CA MET A 90 7.82 8.82 17.30
C MET A 90 6.72 8.01 18.01
N ARG A 91 6.37 8.33 19.28
CA ARG A 91 5.22 7.70 19.98
C ARG A 91 3.84 7.98 19.36
N GLN A 92 3.75 8.87 18.38
CA GLN A 92 2.49 9.12 17.67
C GLN A 92 2.21 8.07 16.59
N PHE A 93 3.22 7.30 16.20
CA PHE A 93 3.05 6.23 15.23
C PHE A 93 2.52 4.99 15.94
N GLU A 94 1.54 4.35 15.32
CA GLU A 94 0.86 3.15 15.82
C GLU A 94 0.91 2.07 14.73
N ASP A 95 1.10 0.82 15.11
CA ASP A 95 0.95 -0.31 14.19
C ASP A 95 -0.52 -0.69 13.99
N ASP A 96 -0.78 -1.78 13.26
CA ASP A 96 -2.13 -2.25 12.96
C ASP A 96 -2.87 -2.82 14.20
N GLU A 97 -2.15 -3.13 15.28
CA GLU A 97 -2.71 -3.57 16.57
C GLU A 97 -2.98 -2.39 17.52
N GLY A 98 -2.50 -1.19 17.16
CA GLY A 98 -2.61 0.03 17.95
C GLY A 98 -1.44 0.23 18.92
N ASP A 99 -0.42 -0.62 18.85
CA ASP A 99 0.78 -0.49 19.65
C ASP A 99 1.65 0.65 19.12
N ARG A 100 2.18 1.45 20.05
CA ARG A 100 2.97 2.63 19.73
C ARG A 100 4.42 2.28 19.53
N TYR A 101 5.07 2.98 18.61
CA TYR A 101 6.50 2.83 18.38
C TYR A 101 7.31 3.04 19.68
N ASP A 102 8.15 2.05 20.01
CA ASP A 102 9.06 2.15 21.14
C ASP A 102 10.18 3.14 20.81
N VAL A 103 10.21 4.27 21.51
CA VAL A 103 11.21 5.32 21.32
C VAL A 103 12.62 4.95 21.78
N MET A 104 12.78 3.81 22.46
CA MET A 104 14.08 3.23 22.79
C MET A 104 14.67 2.48 21.59
N GLU A 105 13.85 2.06 20.63
CA GLU A 105 14.30 1.49 19.36
C GLU A 105 14.68 2.61 18.38
N LYS A 106 15.80 2.41 17.66
CA LYS A 106 16.20 3.31 16.58
C LYS A 106 15.44 2.94 15.30
N PRO A 107 14.72 3.88 14.67
CA PRO A 107 14.15 3.66 13.34
C PRO A 107 15.22 3.22 12.33
N GLN A 108 14.88 2.21 11.54
CA GLN A 108 15.71 1.71 10.44
C GLN A 108 15.31 2.38 9.13
N SER A 109 14.01 2.69 8.96
CA SER A 109 13.52 3.38 7.76
C SER A 109 12.37 4.34 8.07
N LEU A 110 12.19 5.33 7.18
CA LEU A 110 10.99 6.15 7.11
C LEU A 110 10.52 6.27 5.65
N SER A 111 9.23 5.98 5.43
CA SER A 111 8.54 6.24 4.17
C SER A 111 7.54 7.39 4.33
N ILE A 112 7.45 8.28 3.34
CA ILE A 112 6.44 9.34 3.25
C ILE A 112 5.66 9.14 1.96
N TRP A 113 4.34 9.09 2.06
CA TRP A 113 3.40 9.07 0.93
C TRP A 113 2.47 10.26 1.03
N CYS A 114 2.11 10.88 -0.08
CA CYS A 114 1.23 12.06 -0.06
C CYS A 114 0.46 12.27 -1.35
N ASP A 115 -0.55 13.12 -1.27
CA ASP A 115 -1.26 13.69 -2.40
C ASP A 115 -0.54 14.97 -2.88
N LEU A 116 -0.40 15.08 -4.18
CA LEU A 116 0.12 16.27 -4.87
C LEU A 116 -0.99 16.89 -5.75
N LYS A 117 -0.70 18.05 -6.33
CA LYS A 117 -1.59 18.68 -7.33
C LYS A 117 -1.83 17.75 -8.53
N ASP A 118 -2.94 18.00 -9.23
CA ASP A 118 -3.37 17.24 -10.41
C ASP A 118 -3.54 15.73 -10.15
N SER A 119 -3.99 15.38 -8.93
CA SER A 119 -4.22 14.00 -8.48
C SER A 119 -2.98 13.10 -8.51
N LYS A 120 -1.78 13.68 -8.58
CA LYS A 120 -0.53 12.92 -8.54
C LYS A 120 -0.24 12.43 -7.12
N LYS A 121 0.53 11.35 -7.01
CA LYS A 121 1.04 10.83 -5.74
C LYS A 121 2.53 11.13 -5.60
N GLY A 122 2.94 11.40 -4.37
CA GLY A 122 4.33 11.62 -4.01
C GLY A 122 4.84 10.54 -3.07
N ALA A 123 6.09 10.10 -3.26
CA ALA A 123 6.78 9.20 -2.33
C ALA A 123 8.22 9.62 -2.02
N TYR A 124 8.61 9.38 -0.77
CA TYR A 124 9.98 9.47 -0.28
C TYR A 124 10.30 8.25 0.58
N HIS A 125 11.56 7.83 0.55
CA HIS A 125 12.07 6.77 1.40
C HIS A 125 13.49 7.11 1.87
N ALA A 126 13.76 6.84 3.15
CA ALA A 126 15.08 6.95 3.77
C ALA A 126 15.34 5.76 4.69
N GLU A 127 16.61 5.36 4.78
CA GLU A 127 17.12 4.26 5.61
C GLU A 127 18.34 4.75 6.42
N TRP A 128 18.61 4.14 7.60
CA TRP A 128 19.68 4.55 8.54
C TRP A 128 20.41 3.39 9.24
#